data_AF-A0A150U5W1-F1
#
_entry.id   AF-A0A150U5W1-F1
#
_cell.length_a   1.000
_cell.length_b   1.000
_cell.length_c   1.000
_cell.angle_alpha   90.00
_cell.angle_beta   90.00
_cell.angle_gamma   90.00
#
_symmetry.space_group_name_H-M   'P 1'
#
loop_
_entity.id
_entity.type
_entity.pdbx_description
1 polymer ?
#
loop_
_entity_poly.entity_id
_entity_poly.type
_entity_poly.pdbx_seq_one_letter_code
_entity_poly.pdbx_strand_id
1 'polypeptide(L)'
;MSRLSDMLRTQRFDDYRFYHQSTINQTLHLISAIIFLGCYALLFTDAAIAGIVGWLAMLTRQTGHFFFEPNGYDAVNDVSNDYKEAVKVGYNQTRKIILLLVWGSAPVALYVYPTLFGLFDPPTDRFDFVRHVGTLWLAIGIGGGLARMLQLFATRDLTTGLVWAFKVLTDPFHNIALYWKSPLKLLRGELIDSSIADADWGADEVEEAPHLT
;
A
#
# COMPACT_ATOMS: atom_id res chain seq x y z
N MET A 1 10.74 4.10 -24.64
CA MET A 1 10.47 3.10 -23.58
C MET A 1 9.13 2.45 -23.81
N SER A 2 8.82 1.34 -23.13
CA SER A 2 7.52 0.69 -23.25
C SER A 2 6.47 1.50 -22.47
N ARG A 3 5.27 1.68 -23.02
CA ARG A 3 4.15 2.38 -22.35
C ARG A 3 3.84 1.86 -20.92
N LEU A 4 4.21 0.61 -20.63
CA LEU A 4 4.04 -0.04 -19.32
C LEU A 4 4.99 0.49 -18.24
N SER A 5 6.27 0.66 -18.57
CA SER A 5 7.27 1.16 -17.62
C SER A 5 6.96 2.59 -17.20
N ASP A 6 6.55 3.41 -18.17
CA ASP A 6 6.25 4.82 -17.94
C ASP A 6 5.03 4.95 -17.03
N MET A 7 3.97 4.16 -17.29
CA MET A 7 2.78 4.15 -16.44
C MET A 7 3.07 3.65 -15.02
N LEU A 8 3.90 2.61 -14.86
CA LEU A 8 4.31 2.14 -13.53
C LEU A 8 5.09 3.22 -12.78
N ARG A 9 6.01 3.89 -13.47
CA ARG A 9 6.83 4.98 -12.94
C ARG A 9 5.94 6.14 -12.49
N THR A 10 5.03 6.62 -13.35
CA THR A 10 4.08 7.68 -13.02
C THR A 10 3.25 7.31 -11.80
N GLN A 11 2.67 6.10 -11.77
CA GLN A 11 1.87 5.68 -10.61
C GLN A 11 2.67 5.63 -9.31
N ARG A 12 3.95 5.24 -9.34
CA ARG A 12 4.83 5.22 -8.15
C ARG A 12 5.26 6.62 -7.74
N PHE A 13 5.59 7.46 -8.72
CA PHE A 13 5.95 8.85 -8.49
C PHE A 13 4.79 9.64 -7.89
N ASP A 14 3.57 9.47 -8.40
CA ASP A 14 2.37 10.09 -7.84
C ASP A 14 2.13 9.67 -6.39
N ASP A 15 2.37 8.40 -6.04
CA ASP A 15 2.27 7.94 -4.66
C ASP A 15 3.34 8.60 -3.77
N TYR A 16 4.60 8.63 -4.21
CA TYR A 16 5.69 9.30 -3.51
C TYR A 16 5.39 10.79 -3.28
N ARG A 17 5.00 11.50 -4.34
CA ARG A 17 4.82 12.94 -4.35
C ARG A 17 3.64 13.41 -3.51
N PHE A 18 2.48 12.76 -3.66
CA PHE A 18 1.23 13.23 -3.06
C PHE A 18 0.89 12.60 -1.71
N TYR A 19 1.53 11.49 -1.34
CA TYR A 19 1.11 10.70 -0.18
C TYR A 19 2.23 10.24 0.76
N HIS A 20 3.47 10.68 0.56
CA HIS A 20 4.62 10.31 1.39
C HIS A 20 5.52 11.50 1.77
N GLN A 21 4.90 12.63 2.13
CA GLN A 21 5.60 13.86 2.50
C GLN A 21 6.24 13.79 3.88
N SER A 22 5.58 13.11 4.82
CA SER A 22 6.09 12.98 6.17
C SER A 22 7.17 11.90 6.23
N THR A 23 8.33 12.25 6.76
CA THR A 23 9.40 11.29 7.04
C THR A 23 8.97 10.22 8.03
N ILE A 24 8.00 10.52 8.91
CA ILE A 24 7.39 9.53 9.82
C ILE A 24 6.59 8.51 9.00
N ASN A 25 5.75 8.98 8.08
CA ASN A 25 5.01 8.11 7.18
C ASN A 25 5.96 7.26 6.31
N GLN A 26 7.02 7.85 5.76
CA GLN A 26 8.06 7.12 5.02
C GLN A 26 8.69 5.99 5.86
N THR A 27 9.00 6.26 7.13
CA THR A 27 9.55 5.26 8.06
C THR A 27 8.55 4.14 8.35
N LEU A 28 7.28 4.48 8.54
CA LEU A 28 6.22 3.49 8.71
C LEU A 28 6.01 2.64 7.44
N HIS A 29 6.16 3.23 6.26
CA HIS A 29 6.16 2.51 4.98
C HIS A 29 7.35 1.56 4.86
N LEU A 30 8.54 1.95 5.31
CA LEU A 30 9.72 1.09 5.35
C LEU A 30 9.48 -0.13 6.27
N ILE A 31 9.00 0.10 7.49
CA ILE A 31 8.70 -0.98 8.45
C ILE A 31 7.62 -1.89 7.88
N SER A 32 6.52 -1.32 7.38
CA SER A 32 5.44 -2.06 6.71
C SER A 32 5.96 -2.92 5.57
N ALA A 33 6.85 -2.39 4.74
CA ALA A 33 7.43 -3.11 3.60
C ALA A 33 8.22 -4.35 4.04
N ILE A 34 9.04 -4.24 5.09
CA ILE A 34 9.79 -5.39 5.63
C ILE A 34 8.82 -6.46 6.17
N ILE A 35 7.77 -6.04 6.89
CA ILE A 35 6.73 -6.96 7.40
C ILE A 35 6.00 -7.64 6.24
N PHE A 36 5.69 -6.91 5.15
CA PHE A 36 5.08 -7.50 3.95
C PHE A 36 5.96 -8.54 3.28
N LEU A 37 7.28 -8.35 3.21
CA LEU A 37 8.18 -9.38 2.68
C LEU A 37 8.18 -10.63 3.57
N GLY A 38 8.11 -10.45 4.89
CA GLY A 38 7.90 -11.57 5.84
C GLY A 38 6.55 -12.27 5.60
N CYS A 39 5.48 -11.51 5.36
CA CYS A 39 4.17 -12.05 4.98
C CYS A 39 4.26 -12.87 3.68
N TYR A 40 5.00 -12.40 2.66
CA TYR A 40 5.17 -13.14 1.41
C TYR A 40 5.88 -14.48 1.63
N ALA A 41 6.92 -14.51 2.48
CA ALA A 41 7.57 -15.76 2.84
C ALA A 41 6.62 -16.72 3.59
N LEU A 42 5.80 -16.18 4.50
CA LEU A 42 4.83 -16.97 5.27
C LEU A 42 3.72 -17.56 4.42
N LEU A 43 3.35 -16.98 3.27
CA LEU A 43 2.35 -17.56 2.38
C LEU A 43 2.71 -18.98 1.91
N PHE A 44 4.00 -19.33 1.90
CA PHE A 44 4.47 -20.66 1.51
C PHE A 44 4.45 -21.70 2.64
N THR A 45 4.30 -21.26 3.90
CA THR A 45 4.41 -22.13 5.07
C THR A 45 3.16 -22.11 5.96
N ASP A 46 2.58 -20.93 6.18
CA ASP A 46 1.40 -20.75 7.02
C ASP A 46 0.58 -19.54 6.55
N ALA A 47 -0.45 -19.81 5.73
CA ALA A 47 -1.33 -18.79 5.19
C ALA A 47 -2.14 -18.03 6.26
N ALA A 48 -2.53 -18.71 7.35
CA ALA A 48 -3.28 -18.07 8.43
C ALA A 48 -2.42 -17.02 9.14
N ILE A 49 -1.17 -17.37 9.46
CA ILE A 49 -0.22 -16.44 10.08
C ILE A 49 0.20 -15.35 9.09
N ALA A 50 0.35 -15.67 7.80
CA ALA A 50 0.57 -14.66 6.76
C ALA A 50 -0.53 -13.59 6.77
N GLY A 51 -1.79 -13.98 6.92
CA GLY A 51 -2.91 -13.03 7.04
C GLY A 51 -2.81 -12.10 8.25
N ILE A 52 -2.40 -12.62 9.42
CA ILE A 52 -2.16 -11.80 10.62
C ILE A 52 -1.00 -10.82 10.40
N VAL A 53 0.12 -11.30 9.86
CA VAL A 53 1.32 -10.48 9.62
C VAL A 53 1.07 -9.43 8.53
N GLY A 54 0.33 -9.80 7.48
CA GLY A 54 -0.09 -8.87 6.42
C GLY A 54 -0.99 -7.76 6.95
N TRP A 55 -1.89 -8.08 7.90
CA TRP A 55 -2.69 -7.06 8.59
C TRP A 55 -1.82 -6.12 9.44
N LEU A 56 -0.81 -6.63 10.16
CA LEU A 56 0.14 -5.79 10.89
C LEU A 56 0.89 -4.84 9.94
N ALA A 57 1.32 -5.34 8.78
CA ALA A 57 1.95 -4.51 7.74
C ALA A 57 1.01 -3.40 7.26
N MET A 58 -0.26 -3.73 7.04
CA MET A 58 -1.28 -2.76 6.61
C MET A 58 -1.60 -1.73 7.68
N LEU A 59 -1.76 -2.14 8.94
CA LEU A 59 -2.02 -1.24 10.05
C LEU A 59 -0.89 -0.22 10.21
N THR A 60 0.37 -0.69 10.12
CA THR A 60 1.56 0.17 10.16
C THR A 60 1.52 1.20 9.02
N ARG A 61 1.23 0.75 7.80
CA ARG A 61 1.10 1.62 6.61
C ARG A 61 -0.02 2.64 6.74
N GLN A 62 -1.20 2.20 7.14
CA GLN A 62 -2.36 3.09 7.24
C GLN A 62 -2.16 4.11 8.35
N THR A 63 -1.52 3.75 9.46
CA THR A 63 -1.16 4.71 10.51
C THR A 63 -0.34 5.87 9.94
N GLY A 64 0.61 5.57 9.06
CA GLY A 64 1.37 6.57 8.30
C GLY A 64 0.47 7.53 7.52
N HIS A 65 -0.34 6.98 6.60
CA HIS A 65 -1.23 7.78 5.76
C HIS A 65 -2.29 8.58 6.52
N PHE A 66 -2.89 8.04 7.59
CA PHE A 66 -4.01 8.69 8.27
C PHE A 66 -3.58 9.77 9.25
N PHE A 67 -2.44 9.57 9.95
CA PHE A 67 -2.02 10.48 11.02
C PHE A 67 -0.94 11.46 10.60
N PHE A 68 -0.14 11.15 9.58
CA PHE A 68 1.04 11.94 9.24
C PHE A 68 0.99 12.59 7.86
N GLU A 69 0.00 12.26 7.02
CA GLU A 69 -0.19 12.92 5.72
C GLU A 69 -1.37 13.90 5.75
N PRO A 70 -1.24 15.06 5.06
CA PRO A 70 -2.29 16.07 5.06
C PRO A 70 -3.51 15.64 4.24
N ASN A 71 -4.67 15.54 4.90
CA ASN A 71 -5.99 15.34 4.26
C ASN A 71 -6.62 16.64 3.72
N GLY A 72 -5.84 17.72 3.66
CA GLY A 72 -6.26 19.05 3.20
C GLY A 72 -5.48 19.51 1.98
N TYR A 73 -5.36 20.84 1.84
CA TYR A 73 -4.52 21.42 0.79
C TYR A 73 -3.07 20.94 0.91
N ASP A 74 -2.52 20.48 -0.19
CA ASP A 74 -1.14 20.05 -0.29
C ASP A 74 -0.25 21.26 -0.60
N ALA A 75 0.34 21.85 0.45
CA ALA A 75 1.19 23.02 0.30
C ALA A 75 2.55 22.70 -0.38
N VAL A 76 2.98 21.45 -0.39
CA VAL A 76 4.25 21.04 -1.03
C VAL A 76 4.07 20.95 -2.54
N ASN A 77 2.91 20.47 -2.99
CA ASN A 77 2.63 20.27 -4.41
C ASN A 77 1.68 21.31 -5.02
N ASP A 78 1.17 22.25 -4.22
CA ASP A 78 0.24 23.30 -4.61
C ASP A 78 -1.11 22.75 -5.15
N VAL A 79 -1.59 21.62 -4.62
CA VAL A 79 -2.81 20.94 -5.13
C VAL A 79 -3.89 20.71 -4.06
N SER A 80 -5.15 20.68 -4.50
CA SER A 80 -6.28 20.34 -3.63
C SER A 80 -6.31 18.84 -3.30
N ASN A 81 -6.95 18.48 -2.18
CA ASN A 81 -7.16 17.09 -1.83
C ASN A 81 -8.03 16.35 -2.85
N ASP A 82 -9.04 17.03 -3.40
CA ASP A 82 -9.92 16.47 -4.43
C ASP A 82 -9.15 16.09 -5.70
N TYR A 83 -8.15 16.89 -6.08
CA TYR A 83 -7.26 16.57 -7.19
C TYR A 83 -6.43 15.30 -6.89
N LYS A 84 -5.80 15.24 -5.71
CA LYS A 84 -5.02 14.07 -5.27
C LYS A 84 -5.87 12.79 -5.36
N GLU A 85 -7.09 12.85 -4.86
CA GLU A 85 -8.02 11.71 -4.83
C GLU A 85 -8.52 11.33 -6.23
N ALA A 86 -8.69 12.28 -7.14
CA ALA A 86 -9.12 12.03 -8.52
C ALA A 86 -8.04 11.35 -9.38
N VAL A 87 -6.77 11.72 -9.19
CA VAL A 87 -5.62 11.12 -9.90
C VAL A 87 -5.32 9.70 -9.39
N LYS A 88 -5.71 9.39 -8.14
CA LYS A 88 -5.38 8.11 -7.50
C LYS A 88 -5.99 6.90 -8.22
N VAL A 89 -5.13 6.14 -8.89
CA VAL A 89 -5.50 4.86 -9.52
C VAL A 89 -5.79 3.77 -8.49
N GLY A 90 -5.21 3.85 -7.30
CA GLY A 90 -5.41 2.88 -6.23
C GLY A 90 -6.72 3.07 -5.45
N TYR A 91 -6.64 2.81 -4.16
CA TYR A 91 -7.73 3.07 -3.23
C TYR A 91 -7.74 4.54 -2.82
N ASN A 92 -8.78 5.26 -3.22
CA ASN A 92 -9.13 6.57 -2.68
C ASN A 92 -9.54 6.43 -1.19
N GLN A 93 -9.58 7.53 -0.45
CA GLN A 93 -9.80 7.54 0.99
C GLN A 93 -11.08 6.80 1.40
N THR A 94 -12.20 7.03 0.71
CA THR A 94 -13.47 6.34 0.99
C THR A 94 -13.33 4.82 0.83
N ARG A 95 -12.72 4.35 -0.27
CA ARG A 95 -12.54 2.91 -0.50
C ARG A 95 -11.56 2.30 0.52
N LYS A 96 -10.52 3.04 0.94
CA LYS A 96 -9.63 2.60 2.03
C LYS A 96 -10.40 2.41 3.33
N ILE A 97 -11.23 3.37 3.71
CA ILE A 97 -12.05 3.30 4.93
C ILE A 97 -12.99 2.09 4.86
N ILE A 98 -13.68 1.88 3.74
CA ILE A 98 -14.55 0.72 3.56
C ILE A 98 -13.77 -0.59 3.73
N LEU A 99 -12.60 -0.72 3.10
CA LEU A 99 -11.77 -1.91 3.23
C LEU A 99 -11.33 -2.15 4.69
N LEU A 100 -10.95 -1.10 5.41
CA LEU A 100 -10.57 -1.18 6.82
C LEU A 100 -11.75 -1.56 7.72
N LEU A 101 -12.96 -1.07 7.43
CA LEU A 101 -14.17 -1.47 8.16
C LEU A 101 -14.50 -2.95 7.92
N VAL A 102 -14.42 -3.41 6.67
CA VAL A 102 -14.62 -4.83 6.34
C VAL A 102 -13.61 -5.69 7.09
N TRP A 103 -12.32 -5.33 7.05
CA TRP A 103 -11.29 -6.06 7.79
C TRP A 103 -11.48 -5.99 9.31
N GLY A 104 -11.79 -4.82 9.88
CA GLY A 104 -12.04 -4.65 11.31
C GLY A 104 -13.28 -5.41 11.81
N SER A 105 -14.24 -5.66 10.92
CA SER A 105 -15.43 -6.45 11.25
C SER A 105 -15.19 -7.96 11.27
N ALA A 106 -14.13 -8.47 10.62
CA ALA A 106 -13.88 -9.90 10.47
C ALA A 106 -13.71 -10.66 11.80
N PRO A 107 -12.95 -10.17 12.79
CA PRO A 107 -12.88 -10.81 14.11
C PRO A 107 -14.21 -10.79 14.85
N VAL A 108 -15.00 -9.72 14.70
CA VAL A 108 -16.33 -9.61 15.33
C VAL A 108 -17.29 -10.62 14.70
N ALA A 109 -17.28 -10.74 13.37
CA ALA A 109 -18.09 -11.72 12.65
C ALA A 109 -17.75 -13.15 13.07
N LEU A 110 -16.46 -13.50 13.19
CA LEU A 110 -16.02 -14.80 13.67
C LEU A 110 -16.32 -15.02 15.15
N TYR A 111 -16.31 -13.97 15.98
CA TYR A 111 -16.69 -14.11 17.38
C TYR A 111 -18.17 -14.46 17.54
N VAL A 112 -19.05 -13.85 16.72
CA VAL A 112 -20.50 -14.10 16.75
C VAL A 112 -20.88 -15.38 16.00
N TYR A 113 -20.20 -15.67 14.89
CA TYR A 113 -20.40 -16.84 14.04
C TYR A 113 -19.08 -17.59 13.82
N PRO A 114 -18.62 -18.42 14.79
CA PRO A 114 -17.29 -19.03 14.77
C PRO A 114 -16.98 -19.93 13.58
N THR A 115 -18.01 -20.55 12.99
CA THR A 115 -17.87 -21.39 11.80
C THR A 115 -18.01 -20.61 10.49
N LEU A 116 -18.38 -19.32 10.55
CA LEU A 116 -18.68 -18.45 9.42
C LEU A 116 -19.44 -19.16 8.28
N PHE A 117 -20.66 -19.61 8.56
CA PHE A 117 -21.51 -20.35 7.62
C PHE A 117 -20.91 -21.68 7.13
N GLY A 118 -20.08 -22.33 7.96
CA GLY A 118 -19.44 -23.60 7.63
C GLY A 118 -18.11 -23.47 6.87
N LEU A 119 -17.57 -22.26 6.76
CA LEU A 119 -16.22 -22.03 6.22
C LEU A 119 -15.14 -22.57 7.16
N PHE A 120 -15.39 -22.57 8.46
CA PHE A 120 -14.48 -23.06 9.49
C PHE A 120 -15.18 -24.07 10.39
N ASP A 121 -14.39 -24.99 10.95
CA ASP A 121 -14.82 -25.76 12.11
C ASP A 121 -14.90 -24.84 13.36
N PRO A 122 -15.68 -25.18 14.39
CA PRO A 122 -15.67 -24.43 15.64
C PRO A 122 -14.24 -24.39 16.22
N PRO A 123 -13.71 -23.21 16.58
CA PRO A 123 -12.33 -23.10 17.06
C PRO A 123 -12.16 -23.91 18.35
N THR A 124 -11.13 -24.75 18.37
CA THR A 124 -10.81 -25.64 19.50
C THR A 124 -10.19 -24.89 20.67
N ASP A 125 -9.46 -23.81 20.38
CA ASP A 125 -8.87 -22.92 21.36
C ASP A 125 -8.77 -21.47 20.85
N ARG A 126 -8.13 -20.60 21.65
CA ARG A 126 -7.96 -19.18 21.31
C ARG A 126 -7.02 -18.97 20.12
N PHE A 127 -6.00 -19.81 19.97
CA PHE A 127 -5.07 -19.69 18.87
C PHE A 127 -5.74 -20.09 17.55
N ASP A 128 -6.55 -21.15 17.58
CA ASP A 128 -7.37 -21.59 16.45
C ASP A 128 -8.32 -20.48 15.97
N PHE A 129 -8.96 -19.76 16.90
CA PHE A 129 -9.73 -18.55 16.57
C PHE A 129 -8.87 -17.48 15.86
N VAL A 130 -7.67 -17.20 16.38
CA VAL A 130 -6.73 -16.25 15.72
C VAL A 130 -6.35 -16.73 14.32
N ARG A 131 -6.19 -18.04 14.11
CA ARG A 131 -5.91 -18.61 12.79
C ARG A 131 -7.08 -18.46 11.81
N HIS A 132 -8.33 -18.61 12.27
CA HIS A 132 -9.51 -18.31 11.44
C HIS A 132 -9.55 -16.83 11.06
N VAL A 133 -9.28 -15.93 12.01
CA VAL A 133 -9.16 -14.49 11.73
C VAL A 133 -8.08 -14.21 10.69
N GLY A 134 -6.90 -14.79 10.85
CA GLY A 134 -5.79 -14.65 9.91
C GLY A 134 -6.16 -15.13 8.51
N THR A 135 -6.75 -16.32 8.40
CA THR A 135 -7.24 -16.87 7.14
C THR A 135 -8.25 -15.95 6.46
N LEU A 136 -9.23 -15.45 7.24
CA LEU A 136 -10.27 -14.56 6.71
C LEU A 136 -9.70 -13.20 6.29
N TRP A 137 -8.77 -12.63 7.06
CA TRP A 137 -8.07 -11.39 6.68
C TRP A 137 -7.26 -11.56 5.40
N LEU A 138 -6.57 -12.69 5.23
CA LEU A 138 -5.87 -13.00 3.99
C LEU A 138 -6.84 -13.06 2.81
N ALA A 139 -7.96 -13.78 2.96
CA ALA A 139 -8.98 -13.88 1.92
C ALA A 139 -9.56 -12.52 1.53
N ILE A 140 -9.88 -11.66 2.51
CA ILE A 140 -10.34 -10.29 2.26
C ILE A 140 -9.26 -9.45 1.56
N GLY A 141 -7.99 -9.58 1.95
CA GLY A 141 -6.88 -8.85 1.33
C GLY A 141 -6.70 -9.22 -0.15
N ILE A 142 -6.66 -10.53 -0.45
CA ILE A 142 -6.57 -11.04 -1.82
C ILE A 142 -7.82 -10.63 -2.61
N GLY A 143 -9.01 -10.85 -2.04
CA GLY A 143 -10.30 -10.53 -2.67
C GLY A 143 -10.44 -9.04 -2.98
N GLY A 144 -10.07 -8.17 -2.05
CA GLY A 144 -10.05 -6.72 -2.26
C GLY A 144 -9.07 -6.31 -3.36
N GLY A 145 -7.86 -6.89 -3.38
CA GLY A 145 -6.89 -6.66 -4.44
C GLY A 145 -7.44 -7.05 -5.82
N LEU A 146 -7.99 -8.26 -5.94
CA LEU A 146 -8.59 -8.77 -7.18
C LEU A 146 -9.81 -7.95 -7.61
N ALA A 147 -10.71 -7.62 -6.69
CA ALA A 147 -11.88 -6.80 -6.98
C ALA A 147 -11.48 -5.42 -7.51
N ARG A 148 -10.44 -4.80 -6.93
CA ARG A 148 -9.92 -3.52 -7.43
C ARG A 148 -9.30 -3.65 -8.81
N MET A 149 -8.54 -4.71 -9.07
CA MET A 149 -7.97 -4.98 -10.39
C MET A 149 -9.07 -5.14 -11.45
N LEU A 150 -10.09 -5.94 -11.18
CA LEU A 150 -11.23 -6.15 -12.09
C LEU A 150 -12.02 -4.85 -12.32
N GLN A 151 -12.22 -4.04 -11.27
CA GLN A 151 -12.83 -2.73 -11.41
C GLN A 151 -12.00 -1.80 -12.31
N LEU A 152 -10.66 -1.83 -12.21
CA LEU A 152 -9.79 -1.05 -13.08
C LEU A 152 -9.88 -1.49 -14.53
N PHE A 153 -10.01 -2.79 -14.81
CA PHE A 153 -10.26 -3.28 -16.17
C PHE A 153 -11.55 -2.70 -16.76
N ALA A 154 -12.61 -2.59 -15.96
CA ALA A 154 -13.91 -2.09 -16.40
C ALA A 154 -13.97 -0.55 -16.53
N THR A 155 -13.25 0.18 -15.67
CA THR A 155 -13.35 1.65 -15.58
C THR A 155 -12.24 2.41 -16.27
N ARG A 156 -11.11 1.76 -16.56
CA ARG A 156 -9.96 2.34 -17.26
C ARG A 156 -9.64 1.47 -18.48
N ASP A 157 -8.85 0.41 -18.28
CA ASP A 157 -8.45 -0.56 -19.29
C ASP A 157 -7.67 -1.72 -18.63
N LEU A 158 -7.45 -2.79 -19.41
CA LEU A 158 -6.71 -3.97 -18.96
C LEU A 158 -5.28 -3.64 -18.52
N THR A 159 -4.59 -2.79 -19.27
CA THR A 159 -3.20 -2.44 -19.03
C THR A 159 -3.04 -1.67 -17.72
N THR A 160 -3.93 -0.72 -17.44
CA THR A 160 -3.95 0.04 -16.17
C THR A 160 -4.12 -0.89 -14.97
N GLY A 161 -5.05 -1.85 -15.03
CA GLY A 161 -5.27 -2.79 -13.93
C GLY A 161 -4.08 -3.73 -13.70
N LEU A 162 -3.42 -4.21 -14.75
CA LEU A 162 -2.26 -5.09 -14.64
C LEU A 162 -1.05 -4.36 -14.06
N VAL A 163 -0.78 -3.13 -14.52
CA VAL A 163 0.30 -2.29 -13.98
C VAL A 163 0.03 -1.95 -12.52
N TRP A 164 -1.22 -1.65 -12.15
CA TRP A 164 -1.58 -1.42 -10.76
C TRP A 164 -1.35 -2.67 -9.89
N ALA A 165 -1.75 -3.86 -10.35
CA ALA A 165 -1.53 -5.10 -9.63
C ALA A 165 -0.02 -5.38 -9.46
N PHE A 166 0.76 -5.22 -10.52
CA PHE A 166 2.22 -5.34 -10.48
C PHE A 166 2.85 -4.35 -9.50
N LYS A 167 2.41 -3.08 -9.54
CA LYS A 167 2.83 -2.05 -8.59
C LYS A 167 2.57 -2.51 -7.15
N VAL A 168 1.35 -2.93 -6.82
CA VAL A 168 0.98 -3.37 -5.47
C VAL A 168 1.84 -4.53 -4.99
N LEU A 169 2.05 -5.56 -5.83
CA LEU A 169 2.84 -6.74 -5.46
C LEU A 169 4.32 -6.39 -5.23
N THR A 170 4.87 -5.44 -5.98
CA THR A 170 6.27 -5.02 -5.90
C THR A 170 6.51 -3.82 -4.98
N ASP A 171 5.44 -3.25 -4.43
CA ASP A 171 5.46 -2.06 -3.58
C ASP A 171 6.39 -2.20 -2.36
N PRO A 172 6.46 -3.36 -1.65
CA PRO A 172 7.38 -3.52 -0.54
C PRO A 172 8.85 -3.31 -0.94
N PHE A 173 9.28 -3.86 -2.08
CA PHE A 173 10.65 -3.69 -2.56
C PHE A 173 10.94 -2.23 -2.92
N HIS A 174 9.98 -1.58 -3.59
CA HIS A 174 10.11 -0.17 -3.97
C HIS A 174 10.18 0.75 -2.74
N ASN A 175 9.32 0.51 -1.73
CA ASN A 175 9.30 1.29 -0.50
C ASN A 175 10.61 1.13 0.29
N ILE A 176 11.21 -0.06 0.33
CA ILE A 176 12.53 -0.24 0.95
C ILE A 176 13.58 0.60 0.21
N ALA A 177 13.64 0.48 -1.11
CA ALA A 177 14.60 1.23 -1.92
C ALA A 177 14.47 2.75 -1.74
N LEU A 178 13.24 3.25 -1.62
CA LEU A 178 12.94 4.67 -1.50
C LEU A 178 13.15 5.21 -0.06
N TYR A 179 12.74 4.45 0.95
CA TYR A 179 12.62 4.95 2.33
C TYR A 179 13.67 4.43 3.30
N TRP A 180 14.67 3.63 2.88
CA TRP A 180 15.67 3.09 3.80
C TRP A 180 16.43 4.15 4.63
N LYS A 181 16.54 5.40 4.11
CA LYS A 181 17.17 6.53 4.82
C LYS A 181 16.20 7.30 5.74
N SER A 182 14.90 7.09 5.63
CA SER A 182 13.89 7.85 6.40
C SER A 182 14.08 7.77 7.92
N PRO A 183 14.50 6.65 8.54
CA PRO A 183 14.77 6.64 9.98
C PRO A 183 15.94 7.55 10.35
N LEU A 184 16.97 7.65 9.51
CA LEU A 184 18.12 8.53 9.73
C LEU A 184 17.72 10.01 9.58
N LYS A 185 16.86 10.33 8.61
CA LYS A 185 16.27 11.67 8.45
C LYS A 185 15.48 12.07 9.72
N LEU A 186 14.66 11.16 10.27
CA LEU A 186 13.94 11.40 11.52
C LEU A 186 14.86 11.68 12.71
N LEU A 187 15.95 10.91 12.85
CA LEU A 187 16.94 11.13 13.92
C LEU A 187 17.62 12.50 13.82
N ARG A 188 17.62 13.13 12.64
CA ARG A 188 18.13 14.49 12.41
C ARG A 188 17.06 15.58 12.62
N GLY A 189 15.82 15.20 12.90
CA GLY A 189 14.69 16.13 13.05
C GLY A 189 14.04 16.55 11.74
N GLU A 190 14.35 15.88 10.62
CA GLU A 190 13.74 16.16 9.32
C GLU A 190 12.34 15.52 9.25
N LEU A 191 11.29 16.26 9.63
CA LEU A 191 9.92 15.74 9.71
C LEU A 191 9.18 15.67 8.36
N ILE A 192 9.55 16.56 7.43
CA ILE A 192 8.99 16.65 6.08
C ILE A 192 10.13 16.48 5.09
N ASP A 193 9.92 15.65 4.08
CA ASP A 193 10.89 15.43 3.01
C ASP A 193 10.80 16.54 1.96
N SER A 194 11.66 17.55 2.09
CA SER A 194 11.70 18.69 1.18
C SER A 194 12.10 18.31 -0.25
N SER A 195 12.76 17.16 -0.44
CA SER A 195 13.16 16.71 -1.78
C SER A 195 11.99 16.36 -2.69
N ILE A 196 10.78 16.22 -2.15
CA ILE A 196 9.57 15.91 -2.93
C ILE A 196 9.17 17.07 -3.86
N ALA A 197 9.35 18.32 -3.44
CA ALA A 197 8.98 19.49 -4.24
C ALA A 197 9.81 19.58 -5.52
N ASP A 198 11.10 19.23 -5.42
CA ASP A 198 12.07 19.30 -6.51
C ASP A 198 12.25 17.95 -7.24
N ALA A 199 11.58 16.90 -6.80
CA ALA A 199 11.72 15.58 -7.40
C ALA A 199 11.10 15.57 -8.79
N ASP A 200 11.94 15.43 -9.81
CA ASP A 200 11.50 15.13 -11.17
C ASP A 200 12.03 13.76 -11.58
N TRP A 201 11.22 12.73 -11.32
CA TRP A 201 11.53 11.40 -11.83
C TRP A 201 11.44 11.34 -13.37
N GLY A 202 11.23 12.43 -14.12
CA GLY A 202 11.30 12.45 -15.59
C GLY A 202 12.63 12.98 -16.16
N ALA A 203 13.45 13.69 -15.38
CA ALA A 203 14.63 14.41 -15.87
C ALA A 203 15.91 13.56 -15.95
N ASP A 204 16.09 12.59 -15.04
CA ASP A 204 17.32 11.77 -14.91
C ASP A 204 17.63 10.89 -16.14
N GLU A 205 16.75 10.84 -17.15
CA GLU A 205 16.96 10.05 -18.39
C GLU A 205 17.22 10.92 -19.63
N VAL A 206 17.28 12.25 -19.49
CA VAL A 206 17.64 13.18 -20.59
C VAL A 206 19.13 13.50 -20.59
N GLU A 207 19.85 13.26 -19.48
CA GLU A 207 21.29 13.45 -19.39
C GLU A 207 22.03 12.17 -19.88
N GLU A 208 22.89 12.33 -20.89
CA GLU A 208 23.66 11.29 -21.63
C GLU A 208 22.98 10.64 -22.86
N ALA A 209 22.43 11.46 -23.77
CA ALA A 209 22.66 11.17 -25.19
C ALA A 209 24.00 11.83 -25.58
N PRO A 210 25.11 11.08 -25.75
CA PRO A 210 26.33 11.68 -26.23
C PRO A 210 26.07 12.24 -27.62
N HIS A 211 26.18 13.56 -27.76
CA HIS A 211 26.29 14.20 -29.06
C HIS A 211 27.53 13.63 -29.76
N LEU A 212 27.31 12.66 -30.65
CA LEU A 212 28.32 12.23 -31.60
C LEU A 212 28.51 13.38 -32.60
N THR A 213 29.60 14.13 -32.43
CA THR A 213 30.19 15.01 -33.45
C THR A 213 30.75 14.20 -34.60
#